data_AF-A0A2K8MFC5-F1
#
_entry.id   AF-A0A2K8MFC5-F1
#
_cell.length_a   1.000
_cell.length_b   1.000
_cell.length_c   1.000
_cell.angle_alpha   90.00
_cell.angle_beta   90.00
_cell.angle_gamma   90.00
#
_symmetry.space_group_name_H-M   'P 1'
#
loop_
_entity.id
_entity.type
_entity.pdbx_description
1 polymer ?
#
loop_
_entity_poly.entity_id
_entity_poly.type
_entity_poly.pdbx_seq_one_letter_code
_entity_poly.pdbx_strand_id
1 'polypeptide(L)'
;MASMTDPLNKTSNWQYDSIGRVTEYTKPEGNKEIVRYDEFGNADKSTRRAKAGSSLPDIDVFATYWTGSATVRNRPSTITDGRGNVSAYSYDPTHGGVTLETGPAVAQVSPQTRHEYAQRYAWVRSSGGYVRVEAPVWVETRAASCRVTAAVAGGCAGGAADEVVTQYDYGPDDGTVGNNLLLRGRVVTAQDGDGVIRSYRTCFGYDAVGNKIWETSPRADLPRCQ
;
A
#
# COMPACT_ATOMS: atom_id res chain seq x y z
N MET A 1 -5.25 19.13 -28.26
CA MET A 1 -5.93 17.83 -28.47
C MET A 1 -4.99 16.95 -29.26
N ALA A 2 -4.82 15.69 -28.86
CA ALA A 2 -4.01 14.72 -29.57
C ALA A 2 -4.86 13.49 -29.93
N SER A 3 -4.49 12.78 -30.99
CA SER A 3 -5.16 11.57 -31.45
C SER A 3 -4.16 10.52 -31.90
N MET A 4 -4.50 9.25 -31.74
CA MET A 4 -3.69 8.12 -32.21
C MET A 4 -4.62 7.06 -32.78
N THR A 5 -4.30 6.58 -33.97
CA THR A 5 -5.04 5.51 -34.65
C THR A 5 -4.15 4.28 -34.72
N ASP A 6 -4.67 3.15 -34.24
CA ASP A 6 -3.96 1.87 -34.31
C ASP A 6 -4.05 1.24 -35.73
N PRO A 7 -3.27 0.17 -36.02
CA PRO A 7 -3.34 -0.52 -37.31
C PRO A 7 -4.71 -1.15 -37.64
N LEU A 8 -5.63 -1.24 -36.66
CA LEU A 8 -7.00 -1.72 -36.84
C LEU A 8 -7.99 -0.56 -37.11
N ASN A 9 -7.48 0.64 -37.40
CA ASN A 9 -8.25 1.87 -37.60
C ASN A 9 -9.09 2.30 -36.39
N LYS A 10 -8.67 1.94 -35.17
CA LYS A 10 -9.31 2.40 -33.94
C LYS A 10 -8.61 3.66 -33.45
N THR A 11 -9.37 4.74 -33.27
CA THR A 11 -8.83 6.06 -32.91
C THR A 11 -9.11 6.41 -31.45
N SER A 12 -8.06 6.68 -30.69
CA SER A 12 -8.12 7.25 -29.34
C SER A 12 -7.83 8.74 -29.36
N ASN A 13 -8.42 9.51 -28.44
CA ASN A 13 -8.21 10.96 -28.33
C ASN A 13 -7.85 11.38 -26.90
N TRP A 14 -7.00 12.40 -26.78
CA TRP A 14 -6.59 13.00 -25.51
C TRP A 14 -6.80 14.52 -25.52
N GLN A 15 -7.31 15.01 -24.40
CA GLN A 15 -7.36 16.43 -24.07
C GLN A 15 -6.40 16.70 -22.92
N TYR A 16 -5.88 17.93 -22.89
CA TYR A 16 -4.88 18.35 -21.92
C TYR A 16 -5.25 19.71 -21.35
N ASP A 17 -4.81 19.99 -20.13
CA ASP A 17 -4.81 21.34 -19.58
C ASP A 17 -3.66 22.21 -20.10
N SER A 18 -3.56 23.44 -19.61
CA SER A 18 -2.55 24.43 -20.04
C SER A 18 -1.11 24.06 -19.70
N ILE A 19 -0.89 23.09 -18.80
CA ILE A 19 0.45 22.61 -18.41
C ILE A 19 0.72 21.18 -18.91
N GLY A 20 -0.13 20.66 -19.79
CA GLY A 20 0.09 19.41 -20.50
C GLY A 20 -0.33 18.14 -19.76
N ARG A 21 -1.14 18.24 -18.70
CA ARG A 21 -1.70 17.05 -18.00
C ARG A 21 -2.98 16.60 -18.71
N VAL A 22 -3.21 15.29 -18.78
CA VAL A 22 -4.38 14.69 -19.45
C VAL A 22 -5.65 14.97 -18.65
N THR A 23 -6.63 15.64 -19.25
CA THR A 23 -7.93 15.94 -18.62
C THR A 23 -9.07 15.08 -19.15
N GLU A 24 -8.94 14.55 -20.37
CA GLU A 24 -9.89 13.59 -20.94
C GLU A 24 -9.15 12.61 -21.84
N TYR A 25 -9.43 11.32 -21.68
CA TYR A 25 -9.06 10.25 -22.58
C TYR A 25 -10.32 9.61 -23.15
N THR A 26 -10.49 9.67 -24.46
CA THR A 26 -11.60 9.01 -25.18
C THR A 26 -11.07 7.75 -25.86
N LYS A 27 -11.64 6.60 -25.49
CA LYS A 27 -11.36 5.30 -26.07
C LYS A 27 -12.01 5.17 -27.45
N PRO A 28 -11.53 4.26 -28.32
CA PRO A 28 -12.06 4.13 -29.68
C PRO A 28 -13.56 3.80 -29.76
N GLU A 29 -14.09 3.12 -28.76
CA GLU A 29 -15.52 2.80 -28.65
C GLU A 29 -16.38 3.96 -28.11
N GLY A 30 -15.76 5.10 -27.79
CA GLY A 30 -16.41 6.33 -27.32
C GLY A 30 -16.55 6.46 -25.80
N ASN A 31 -16.14 5.45 -25.03
CA ASN A 31 -16.04 5.57 -23.57
C ASN A 31 -14.97 6.60 -23.19
N LYS A 32 -15.15 7.28 -22.06
CA LYS A 32 -14.24 8.34 -21.62
C LYS A 32 -13.76 8.14 -20.19
N GLU A 33 -12.53 8.57 -19.97
CA GLU A 33 -11.94 8.79 -18.64
C GLU A 33 -11.61 10.28 -18.53
N ILE A 34 -12.23 10.97 -17.57
CA ILE A 34 -12.08 12.41 -17.37
C ILE A 34 -11.41 12.62 -16.01
N VAL A 35 -10.41 13.49 -15.95
CA VAL A 35 -9.66 13.76 -14.72
C VAL A 35 -9.69 15.26 -14.43
N ARG A 36 -10.00 15.59 -13.17
CA ARG A 36 -9.82 16.94 -12.61
C ARG A 36 -8.61 16.92 -11.70
N TYR A 37 -7.85 18.01 -11.76
CA TYR A 37 -6.70 18.23 -10.89
C TYR A 37 -6.95 19.42 -9.97
N ASP A 38 -6.49 19.31 -8.72
CA ASP A 38 -6.43 20.44 -7.80
C ASP A 38 -5.28 21.41 -8.15
N GLU A 39 -5.13 22.48 -7.35
CA GLU A 39 -4.08 23.49 -7.54
C GLU A 39 -2.65 22.95 -7.35
N PHE A 40 -2.50 21.84 -6.61
CA PHE A 40 -1.22 21.17 -6.39
C PHE A 40 -0.93 20.08 -7.42
N GLY A 41 -1.87 19.85 -8.33
CA GLY A 41 -1.80 18.88 -9.41
C GLY A 41 -2.14 17.45 -9.03
N ASN A 42 -2.83 17.26 -7.92
CA ASN A 42 -3.37 15.96 -7.53
C ASN A 42 -4.71 15.71 -8.23
N ALA A 43 -4.96 14.47 -8.63
CA ALA A 43 -6.21 14.07 -9.28
C ALA A 43 -7.35 13.93 -8.26
N ASP A 44 -8.05 15.03 -7.98
CA ASP A 44 -9.09 15.08 -6.94
C ASP A 44 -10.45 14.53 -7.39
N LYS A 45 -10.64 14.36 -8.70
CA LYS A 45 -11.79 13.66 -9.29
C LYS A 45 -11.38 12.90 -10.55
N SER A 46 -11.86 11.67 -10.68
CA SER A 46 -11.87 10.95 -11.95
C SER A 46 -13.27 10.46 -12.27
N THR A 47 -13.69 10.58 -13.53
CA THR A 47 -15.00 10.14 -14.02
C THR A 47 -14.80 9.12 -15.12
N ARG A 48 -15.39 7.94 -14.97
CA ARG A 48 -15.60 7.02 -16.09
C ARG A 48 -16.98 7.28 -16.68
N ARG A 49 -17.02 7.75 -17.92
CA ARG A 49 -18.24 8.07 -18.65
C ARG A 49 -18.45 7.06 -19.77
N ALA A 50 -19.64 6.49 -19.82
CA ALA A 50 -20.00 5.59 -20.90
C ALA A 50 -20.12 6.36 -22.22
N LYS A 51 -19.90 5.65 -23.33
CA LYS A 51 -20.09 6.20 -24.68
C LYS A 51 -21.49 6.80 -24.87
N ALA A 52 -21.60 7.78 -25.77
CA ALA A 52 -22.87 8.40 -26.12
C ALA A 52 -23.92 7.36 -26.53
N GLY A 53 -25.16 7.54 -26.07
CA GLY A 53 -26.26 6.58 -26.28
C GLY A 53 -26.34 5.45 -25.24
N SER A 54 -25.37 5.33 -24.33
CA SER A 54 -25.47 4.46 -23.17
C SER A 54 -26.38 5.08 -22.09
N SER A 55 -27.17 4.25 -21.40
CA SER A 55 -27.95 4.64 -20.22
C SER A 55 -27.18 4.49 -18.90
N LEU A 56 -25.95 3.99 -18.95
CA LEU A 56 -25.12 3.84 -17.76
C LEU A 56 -24.71 5.21 -17.21
N PRO A 57 -24.87 5.46 -15.90
CA PRO A 57 -24.45 6.70 -15.28
C PRO A 57 -22.93 6.82 -15.27
N ASP A 58 -22.47 8.06 -15.11
CA ASP A 58 -21.06 8.34 -14.83
C ASP A 58 -20.64 7.71 -13.50
N ILE A 59 -19.44 7.14 -13.46
CA ILE A 59 -18.85 6.60 -12.25
C ILE A 59 -17.75 7.55 -11.80
N ASP A 60 -18.02 8.32 -10.76
CA ASP A 60 -17.11 9.29 -10.18
C ASP A 60 -16.30 8.70 -9.02
N VAL A 61 -15.00 8.93 -9.00
CA VAL A 61 -14.11 8.66 -7.87
C VAL A 61 -13.54 9.98 -7.42
N PHE A 62 -13.56 10.24 -6.12
CA PHE A 62 -13.01 11.47 -5.53
C PHE A 62 -11.84 11.13 -4.63
N ALA A 63 -10.87 12.04 -4.56
CA ALA A 63 -9.78 11.96 -3.59
C ALA A 63 -9.58 13.31 -2.90
N THR A 64 -9.30 13.28 -1.61
CA THR A 64 -8.78 14.44 -0.88
C THR A 64 -7.33 14.16 -0.50
N TYR A 65 -6.55 15.21 -0.27
CA TYR A 65 -5.11 15.10 -0.10
C TYR A 65 -4.63 15.80 1.17
N TRP A 66 -3.58 15.25 1.77
CA TRP A 66 -2.89 15.87 2.88
C TRP A 66 -2.15 17.15 2.43
N THR A 67 -2.33 18.22 3.21
CA THR A 67 -1.68 19.53 2.98
C THR A 67 -0.57 19.83 4.01
N GLY A 68 -0.24 18.86 4.87
CA GLY A 68 0.72 18.98 5.97
C GLY A 68 2.18 19.05 5.53
N SER A 69 3.04 18.24 6.18
CA SER A 69 4.49 18.24 5.89
C SER A 69 4.79 17.89 4.42
N ALA A 70 5.93 18.34 3.91
CA ALA A 70 6.34 18.06 2.53
C ALA A 70 6.41 16.54 2.23
N THR A 71 6.73 15.72 3.23
CA THR A 71 6.82 14.25 3.13
C THR A 71 5.49 13.58 2.82
N VAL A 72 4.39 14.15 3.32
CA VAL A 72 3.03 13.60 3.19
C VAL A 72 2.13 14.43 2.29
N ARG A 73 2.57 15.61 1.86
CA ARG A 73 1.85 16.45 0.89
C ARG A 73 1.57 15.64 -0.38
N ASN A 74 0.42 15.90 -1.00
CA ASN A 74 -0.01 15.24 -2.24
C ASN A 74 -0.26 13.72 -2.09
N ARG A 75 -0.27 13.20 -0.86
CA ARG A 75 -0.75 11.84 -0.58
C ARG A 75 -2.25 11.86 -0.25
N PRO A 76 -3.05 10.91 -0.78
CA PRO A 76 -4.48 10.87 -0.50
C PRO A 76 -4.77 10.74 1.00
N SER A 77 -5.59 11.62 1.55
CA SER A 77 -6.17 11.49 2.89
C SER A 77 -7.46 10.68 2.87
N THR A 78 -8.28 10.85 1.82
CA THR A 78 -9.46 10.01 1.59
C THR A 78 -9.61 9.67 0.12
N ILE A 79 -10.24 8.54 -0.15
CA ILE A 79 -10.69 8.12 -1.48
C ILE A 79 -12.14 7.68 -1.36
N THR A 80 -13.02 8.31 -2.13
CA THR A 80 -14.43 7.91 -2.27
C THR A 80 -14.58 7.19 -3.60
N ASP A 81 -14.94 5.90 -3.56
CA ASP A 81 -15.14 5.10 -4.76
C ASP A 81 -16.44 5.46 -5.50
N GLY A 82 -16.64 4.87 -6.68
CA GLY A 82 -17.83 5.06 -7.51
C GLY A 82 -19.14 4.55 -6.93
N ARG A 83 -19.12 3.89 -5.77
CA ARG A 83 -20.29 3.46 -5.01
C ARG A 83 -20.52 4.34 -3.78
N GLY A 84 -19.70 5.37 -3.56
CA GLY A 84 -19.76 6.26 -2.41
C GLY A 84 -19.07 5.70 -1.17
N ASN A 85 -18.34 4.58 -1.28
CA ASN A 85 -17.59 4.02 -0.16
C ASN A 85 -16.32 4.82 0.07
N VAL A 86 -16.06 5.21 1.31
CA VAL A 86 -14.92 6.06 1.68
C VAL A 86 -13.84 5.21 2.35
N SER A 87 -12.62 5.29 1.82
CA SER A 87 -11.40 4.85 2.50
C SER A 87 -10.60 6.07 2.96
N ALA A 88 -9.90 5.97 4.08
CA ALA A 88 -9.08 7.04 4.65
C ALA A 88 -7.68 6.53 5.02
N TYR A 89 -6.69 7.43 4.94
CA TYR A 89 -5.28 7.12 5.14
C TYR A 89 -4.60 8.17 6.01
N SER A 90 -3.84 7.70 7.00
CA SER A 90 -2.92 8.53 7.79
C SER A 90 -1.48 8.12 7.47
N TYR A 91 -0.56 9.09 7.60
CA TYR A 91 0.84 8.89 7.29
C TYR A 91 1.71 9.45 8.42
N ASP A 92 2.90 8.89 8.56
CA ASP A 92 3.93 9.47 9.42
C ASP A 92 4.51 10.73 8.75
N PRO A 93 4.52 11.90 9.43
CA PRO A 93 4.98 13.15 8.83
C PRO A 93 6.50 13.21 8.60
N THR A 94 7.28 12.31 9.22
CA THR A 94 8.75 12.25 9.17
C THR A 94 9.21 11.42 7.97
N HIS A 95 8.68 10.20 7.83
CA HIS A 95 9.13 9.26 6.79
C HIS A 95 8.09 8.97 5.70
N GLY A 96 6.84 9.42 5.89
CA GLY A 96 5.77 9.27 4.89
C GLY A 96 5.20 7.87 4.77
N GLY A 97 5.53 6.94 5.67
CA GLY A 97 4.89 5.62 5.68
C GLY A 97 3.41 5.75 6.05
N VAL A 98 2.54 4.92 5.48
CA VAL A 98 1.12 4.87 5.87
C VAL A 98 1.05 4.28 7.27
N THR A 99 0.49 4.98 8.26
CA THR A 99 0.39 4.49 9.64
C THR A 99 -0.98 3.88 9.95
N LEU A 100 -2.02 4.31 9.23
CA LEU A 100 -3.38 3.82 9.37
C LEU A 100 -4.08 3.84 8.02
N GLU A 101 -4.65 2.71 7.64
CA GLU A 101 -5.64 2.59 6.58
C GLU A 101 -6.98 2.30 7.22
N THR A 102 -8.02 3.02 6.81
CA THR A 102 -9.40 2.77 7.21
C THR A 102 -10.21 2.49 5.95
N GLY A 103 -10.69 1.27 5.81
CA GLY A 103 -11.60 0.90 4.73
C GLY A 103 -13.03 1.39 4.98
N PRO A 104 -13.93 1.21 4.00
CA PRO A 104 -15.30 1.66 4.13
C PRO A 104 -16.06 0.85 5.18
N ALA A 105 -17.01 1.52 5.84
CA ALA A 105 -17.83 0.88 6.86
C ALA A 105 -18.71 -0.22 6.25
N VAL A 106 -18.58 -1.44 6.77
CA VAL A 106 -19.47 -2.56 6.48
C VAL A 106 -20.24 -2.85 7.77
N ALA A 107 -21.57 -2.77 7.72
CA ALA A 107 -22.42 -2.98 8.89
C ALA A 107 -21.99 -2.16 10.14
N GLN A 108 -21.71 -0.86 9.93
CA GLN A 108 -21.24 0.09 10.97
C GLN A 108 -19.82 -0.16 11.51
N VAL A 109 -19.07 -1.10 10.95
CA VAL A 109 -17.66 -1.35 11.30
C VAL A 109 -16.77 -0.96 10.12
N SER A 110 -15.88 0.00 10.33
CA SER A 110 -14.81 0.30 9.38
C SER A 110 -13.59 -0.58 9.66
N PRO A 111 -13.18 -1.45 8.73
CA PRO A 111 -11.95 -2.22 8.91
C PRO A 111 -10.76 -1.26 8.91
N GLN A 112 -9.78 -1.53 9.77
CA GLN A 112 -8.56 -0.74 9.84
C GLN A 112 -7.33 -1.63 9.78
N THR A 113 -6.30 -1.14 9.10
CA THR A 113 -4.94 -1.69 9.13
C THR A 113 -4.01 -0.65 9.72
N ARG A 114 -3.32 -1.01 10.81
CA ARG A 114 -2.34 -0.18 11.50
C ARG A 114 -0.95 -0.64 11.12
N HIS A 115 -0.05 0.28 10.84
CA HIS A 115 1.32 -0.03 10.45
C HIS A 115 2.31 0.66 11.38
N GLU A 116 3.40 -0.03 11.68
CA GLU A 116 4.51 0.47 12.47
C GLU A 116 5.80 0.30 11.68
N TYR A 117 6.68 1.29 11.80
CA TYR A 117 7.94 1.37 11.09
C TYR A 117 9.09 1.51 12.08
N ALA A 118 10.25 1.02 11.69
CA ALA A 118 11.49 1.25 12.40
C ALA A 118 12.62 1.59 11.42
N GLN A 119 13.58 2.36 11.89
CA GLN A 119 14.84 2.57 11.18
C GLN A 119 15.70 1.30 11.27
N ARG A 120 16.25 0.88 10.13
CA ARG A 120 17.22 -0.21 10.01
C ARG A 120 18.40 0.22 9.17
N TYR A 121 19.57 -0.35 9.45
CA TYR A 121 20.77 -0.06 8.66
C TYR A 121 21.11 -1.21 7.73
N ALA A 122 21.55 -0.86 6.52
CA ALA A 122 22.15 -1.84 5.64
C ALA A 122 23.58 -2.17 6.12
N TRP A 123 23.95 -3.43 6.01
CA TRP A 123 25.26 -3.97 6.35
C TRP A 123 25.91 -4.55 5.11
N VAL A 124 26.93 -3.87 4.59
CA VAL A 124 27.57 -4.20 3.32
C VAL A 124 28.94 -4.83 3.54
N ARG A 125 29.32 -5.75 2.65
CA ARG A 125 30.59 -6.48 2.79
C ARG A 125 31.78 -5.53 2.61
N SER A 126 32.79 -5.69 3.47
CA SER A 126 34.07 -4.99 3.45
C SER A 126 35.22 -6.00 3.65
N SER A 127 36.47 -5.57 3.54
CA SER A 127 37.66 -6.42 3.67
C SER A 127 37.78 -7.09 5.05
N GLY A 128 37.20 -6.47 6.10
CA GLY A 128 37.22 -6.97 7.48
C GLY A 128 35.90 -7.55 8.00
N GLY A 129 34.88 -7.76 7.15
CA GLY A 129 33.56 -8.23 7.59
C GLY A 129 32.42 -7.44 6.95
N TYR A 130 31.44 -7.02 7.75
CA TYR A 130 30.34 -6.16 7.30
C TYR A 130 30.40 -4.80 7.99
N VAL A 131 30.15 -3.74 7.22
CA VAL A 131 30.13 -2.35 7.71
C VAL A 131 28.75 -1.77 7.56
N ARG A 132 28.35 -0.98 8.56
CA ARG A 132 27.06 -0.28 8.59
C ARG A 132 27.07 0.88 7.59
N VAL A 133 26.06 0.96 6.75
CA VAL A 133 25.80 2.15 5.92
C VAL A 133 25.35 3.29 6.83
N GLU A 134 25.76 4.53 6.55
CA GLU A 134 25.54 5.68 7.45
C GLU A 134 24.06 6.04 7.60
N ALA A 135 23.31 6.05 6.50
CA ALA A 135 21.90 6.43 6.50
C ALA A 135 20.99 5.21 6.78
N PRO A 136 20.14 5.24 7.82
CA PRO A 136 19.14 4.21 8.00
C PRO A 136 18.00 4.35 7.00
N VAL A 137 17.29 3.25 6.79
CA VAL A 137 16.06 3.19 6.00
C VAL A 137 14.89 2.84 6.91
N TRP A 138 13.79 3.56 6.76
CA TRP A 138 12.53 3.19 7.41
C TRP A 138 11.93 1.97 6.72
N VAL A 139 11.75 0.90 7.47
CA VAL A 139 11.10 -0.33 7.00
C VAL A 139 9.87 -0.60 7.85
N GLU A 140 8.82 -1.11 7.23
CA GLU A 140 7.62 -1.54 7.96
C GLU A 140 7.95 -2.79 8.76
N THR A 141 7.79 -2.75 10.08
CA THR A 141 8.13 -3.86 10.99
C THR A 141 6.91 -4.61 11.48
N ARG A 142 5.74 -3.96 11.50
CA ARG A 142 4.48 -4.56 11.96
C ARG A 142 3.30 -3.98 11.19
N ALA A 143 2.37 -4.83 10.80
CA ALA A 143 1.01 -4.48 10.41
C ALA A 143 0.02 -5.20 11.33
N ALA A 144 -1.10 -4.57 11.66
CA ALA A 144 -2.15 -5.20 12.45
C ALA A 144 -3.54 -4.78 11.97
N SER A 145 -4.47 -5.74 11.88
CA SER A 145 -5.86 -5.50 11.50
C SER A 145 -6.82 -6.29 12.38
N CYS A 146 -8.10 -5.90 12.34
CA CYS A 146 -9.17 -6.60 13.06
C CYS A 146 -10.01 -7.40 12.07
N ARG A 147 -10.41 -8.63 12.43
CA ARG A 147 -11.13 -9.55 11.54
C ARG A 147 -12.62 -9.24 11.50
N VAL A 148 -13.20 -8.89 12.64
CA VAL A 148 -14.63 -8.81 12.87
C VAL A 148 -15.02 -7.47 13.47
N THR A 149 -14.29 -6.96 14.45
CA THR A 149 -14.67 -5.73 15.17
C THR A 149 -13.89 -4.51 14.71
N ALA A 150 -14.33 -3.33 15.18
CA ALA A 150 -13.61 -2.09 14.95
C ALA A 150 -12.25 -2.13 15.67
N ALA A 151 -11.25 -1.52 15.03
CA ALA A 151 -10.00 -1.21 15.70
C ALA A 151 -10.20 -0.14 16.78
N VAL A 152 -9.48 -0.31 17.87
CA VAL A 152 -9.42 0.62 19.01
C VAL A 152 -7.97 1.02 19.26
N ALA A 153 -7.73 2.02 20.11
CA ALA A 153 -6.38 2.46 20.44
C ALA A 153 -5.55 1.31 21.02
N GLY A 154 -4.66 0.73 20.19
CA GLY A 154 -3.78 -0.37 20.56
C GLY A 154 -4.27 -1.79 20.25
N GLY A 155 -5.36 -1.99 19.49
CA GLY A 155 -5.83 -3.35 19.18
C GLY A 155 -7.19 -3.41 18.49
N CYS A 156 -7.92 -4.49 18.74
CA CYS A 156 -9.28 -4.74 18.24
C CYS A 156 -10.28 -4.75 19.40
N ALA A 157 -11.49 -4.24 19.18
CA ALA A 157 -12.53 -4.24 20.21
C ALA A 157 -12.91 -5.67 20.66
N GLY A 158 -12.78 -6.66 19.77
CA GLY A 158 -12.94 -8.09 20.03
C GLY A 158 -11.75 -8.75 20.72
N GLY A 159 -10.72 -7.97 21.12
CA GLY A 159 -9.52 -8.45 21.80
C GLY A 159 -8.55 -9.17 20.87
N ALA A 160 -7.57 -9.88 21.46
CA ALA A 160 -6.46 -10.51 20.73
C ALA A 160 -6.91 -11.61 19.75
N ALA A 161 -8.05 -12.26 20.00
CA ALA A 161 -8.63 -13.25 19.11
C ALA A 161 -9.09 -12.65 17.77
N ASP A 162 -9.46 -11.37 17.79
CA ASP A 162 -9.89 -10.61 16.63
C ASP A 162 -8.72 -9.93 15.90
N GLU A 163 -7.56 -9.81 16.53
CA GLU A 163 -6.38 -9.16 15.95
C GLU A 163 -5.59 -10.13 15.07
N VAL A 164 -5.27 -9.69 13.85
CA VAL A 164 -4.30 -10.33 12.96
C VAL A 164 -3.08 -9.44 12.92
N VAL A 165 -1.95 -9.94 13.42
CA VAL A 165 -0.68 -9.21 13.45
C VAL A 165 0.27 -9.84 12.46
N THR A 166 0.85 -9.02 11.59
CA THR A 166 1.94 -9.42 10.70
C THR A 166 3.21 -8.70 11.15
N GLN A 167 4.26 -9.45 11.47
CA GLN A 167 5.60 -8.91 11.73
C GLN A 167 6.52 -9.18 10.55
N TYR A 168 7.35 -8.20 10.22
CA TYR A 168 8.29 -8.25 9.12
C TYR A 168 9.72 -8.32 9.63
N ASP A 169 10.44 -9.34 9.17
CA ASP A 169 11.80 -9.65 9.58
C ASP A 169 12.76 -9.37 8.42
N TYR A 170 13.65 -8.40 8.62
CA TYR A 170 14.68 -8.03 7.65
C TYR A 170 16.05 -8.62 8.01
N GLY A 171 16.12 -9.49 9.01
CA GLY A 171 17.36 -10.06 9.54
C GLY A 171 18.08 -9.18 10.55
N PRO A 172 19.24 -9.65 11.05
CA PRO A 172 20.02 -8.95 12.08
C PRO A 172 20.49 -7.57 11.62
N ASP A 173 20.50 -6.63 12.57
CA ASP A 173 20.96 -5.24 12.39
C ASP A 173 22.16 -4.95 13.31
N ASP A 174 23.07 -5.92 13.40
CA ASP A 174 24.20 -5.94 14.32
C ASP A 174 25.56 -6.17 13.62
N GLY A 175 25.56 -6.29 12.29
CA GLY A 175 26.77 -6.51 11.48
C GLY A 175 27.33 -7.93 11.52
N THR A 176 26.63 -8.87 12.14
CA THR A 176 27.05 -10.29 12.14
C THR A 176 26.98 -10.92 10.75
N VAL A 177 26.04 -10.45 9.93
CA VAL A 177 25.83 -10.88 8.54
C VAL A 177 25.57 -9.68 7.65
N GLY A 178 25.83 -9.85 6.35
CA GLY A 178 25.42 -8.87 5.36
C GLY A 178 23.91 -8.74 5.34
N ASN A 179 23.42 -7.50 5.28
CA ASN A 179 22.01 -7.21 5.29
C ASN A 179 21.69 -6.04 4.37
N ASN A 180 21.05 -6.32 3.25
CA ASN A 180 20.58 -5.34 2.28
C ASN A 180 19.12 -4.91 2.53
N LEU A 181 18.57 -5.24 3.70
CA LEU A 181 17.20 -4.92 4.12
C LEU A 181 16.12 -5.52 3.20
N LEU A 182 16.43 -6.63 2.54
CA LEU A 182 15.40 -7.46 1.91
C LEU A 182 14.60 -8.18 2.99
N LEU A 183 13.28 -8.26 2.80
CA LEU A 183 12.39 -8.95 3.73
C LEU A 183 12.75 -10.44 3.76
N ARG A 184 13.31 -10.93 4.86
CA ARG A 184 13.74 -12.34 5.04
C ARG A 184 12.64 -13.22 5.61
N GLY A 185 11.70 -12.63 6.34
CA GLY A 185 10.61 -13.38 6.91
C GLY A 185 9.38 -12.54 7.20
N ARG A 186 8.25 -13.23 7.28
CA ARG A 186 6.97 -12.68 7.70
C ARG A 186 6.36 -13.62 8.73
N VAL A 187 5.96 -13.10 9.88
CA VAL A 187 5.25 -13.86 10.91
C VAL A 187 3.83 -13.34 10.99
N VAL A 188 2.84 -14.20 10.79
CA VAL A 188 1.42 -13.87 10.96
C VAL A 188 0.92 -14.53 12.23
N THR A 189 0.48 -13.72 13.19
CA THR A 189 -0.15 -14.15 14.44
C THR A 189 -1.65 -13.88 14.38
N ALA A 190 -2.46 -14.92 14.49
CA ALA A 190 -3.92 -14.83 14.46
C ALA A 190 -4.56 -16.02 15.19
N GLN A 191 -5.85 -15.90 15.52
CA GLN A 191 -6.64 -17.03 16.01
C GLN A 191 -7.03 -17.97 14.86
N ASP A 192 -6.67 -19.25 14.98
CA ASP A 192 -7.06 -20.29 14.04
C ASP A 192 -8.52 -20.71 14.23
N GLY A 193 -9.03 -21.55 13.33
CA GLY A 193 -10.41 -22.04 13.37
C GLY A 193 -10.76 -22.88 14.61
N ASP A 194 -9.76 -23.38 15.33
CA ASP A 194 -9.92 -24.09 16.61
C ASP A 194 -9.89 -23.17 17.84
N GLY A 195 -9.83 -21.85 17.63
CA GLY A 195 -9.87 -20.86 18.70
C GLY A 195 -8.51 -20.59 19.35
N VAL A 196 -7.43 -21.20 18.89
CA VAL A 196 -6.07 -20.99 19.44
C VAL A 196 -5.34 -19.92 18.64
N ILE A 197 -4.68 -18.98 19.32
CA ILE A 197 -3.81 -17.99 18.68
C ILE A 197 -2.46 -18.63 18.39
N ARG A 198 -2.06 -18.66 17.12
CA ARG A 198 -0.78 -19.21 16.67
C ARG A 198 -0.04 -18.21 15.80
N SER A 199 1.27 -18.39 15.72
CA SER A 199 2.17 -17.59 14.86
C SER A 199 2.76 -18.45 13.76
N TYR A 200 2.51 -18.08 12.52
CA TYR A 200 3.01 -18.78 11.33
C TYR A 200 4.09 -17.95 10.65
N ARG A 201 5.27 -18.52 10.50
CA ARG A 201 6.40 -17.87 9.82
C ARG A 201 6.55 -18.38 8.39
N THR A 202 6.66 -17.43 7.46
CA THR A 202 7.11 -17.63 6.08
C THR A 202 8.47 -16.99 5.94
N CYS A 203 9.42 -17.68 5.30
CA CYS A 203 10.76 -17.19 5.06
C CYS A 203 11.02 -17.04 3.56
N PHE A 204 11.92 -16.12 3.21
CA PHE A 204 12.26 -15.77 1.84
C PHE A 204 13.77 -15.80 1.65
N GLY A 205 14.20 -16.35 0.52
CA GLY A 205 15.59 -16.30 0.10
C GLY A 205 15.77 -15.53 -1.19
N TYR A 206 16.93 -14.90 -1.32
CA TYR A 206 17.27 -14.04 -2.44
C TYR A 206 18.62 -14.44 -3.05
N ASP A 207 18.76 -14.20 -4.34
CA ASP A 207 20.07 -14.23 -4.99
C ASP A 207 20.91 -13.00 -4.61
N ALA A 208 22.15 -12.95 -5.12
CA ALA A 208 23.09 -11.87 -4.81
C ALA A 208 22.68 -10.48 -5.34
N VAL A 209 21.73 -10.40 -6.28
CA VAL A 209 21.23 -9.14 -6.85
C VAL A 209 19.85 -8.77 -6.31
N GLY A 210 19.25 -9.59 -5.45
CA GLY A 210 18.01 -9.31 -4.73
C GLY A 210 16.75 -9.90 -5.35
N ASN A 211 16.86 -10.81 -6.33
CA ASN A 211 15.68 -11.53 -6.82
C ASN A 211 15.27 -12.62 -5.82
N LYS A 212 13.98 -12.74 -5.52
CA LYS A 212 13.46 -13.82 -4.66
C LYS A 212 13.60 -15.16 -5.39
N ILE A 213 14.32 -16.11 -4.80
CA ILE A 213 14.61 -17.43 -5.37
C ILE A 213 13.87 -18.57 -4.67
N TRP A 214 13.44 -18.37 -3.42
CA TRP A 214 12.60 -19.35 -2.71
C TRP A 214 11.73 -18.70 -1.65
N GLU A 215 10.67 -19.43 -1.28
CA GLU A 215 9.75 -19.10 -0.21
C GLU A 215 9.33 -20.39 0.52
N THR A 216 9.30 -20.39 1.85
CA THR A 216 8.78 -21.54 2.61
C THR A 216 7.26 -21.47 2.76
N SER A 217 6.58 -22.61 2.82
CA SER A 217 5.21 -22.63 3.36
C SER A 217 5.18 -22.07 4.80
N PRO A 218 4.07 -21.44 5.22
CA PRO A 218 3.92 -20.97 6.59
C PRO A 218 4.07 -22.14 7.59
N ARG A 219 4.96 -22.00 8.57
CA ARG A 219 5.16 -23.00 9.63
C ARG A 219 4.92 -22.37 11.00
N ALA A 220 4.10 -23.04 11.81
CA ALA A 220 3.88 -22.63 13.20
C ALA A 220 5.19 -22.75 14.00
N ASP A 221 5.40 -21.81 14.93
CA ASP A 221 6.44 -21.87 15.96
C ASP A 221 7.90 -21.93 15.46
N LEU A 222 8.17 -21.50 14.22
CA LEU A 222 9.54 -21.36 13.72
C LEU A 222 10.17 -20.05 14.27
N PRO A 223 11.24 -20.11 15.09
CA PRO A 223 11.73 -18.93 15.81
C PRO A 223 12.48 -17.93 14.91
N ARG A 224 13.08 -18.41 13.82
CA ARG A 224 13.87 -17.60 12.87
C ARG A 224 13.88 -18.19 11.47
N CYS A 225 14.07 -17.36 10.46
CA CYS A 225 14.40 -17.82 9.12
C CYS A 225 15.84 -18.35 9.08
N GLN A 226 16.03 -19.49 8.41
CA GLN A 226 17.34 -20.12 8.21
C GLN A 226 18.05 -19.48 7.01
#